data_AF-A0A1V4RLK3-F1
#
_entry.id   AF-A0A1V4RLK3-F1
#
_cell.length_a   1.000
_cell.length_b   1.000
_cell.length_c   1.000
_cell.angle_alpha   90.00
_cell.angle_beta   90.00
_cell.angle_gamma   90.00
#
_symmetry.space_group_name_H-M   'P 1'
#
loop_
_entity.id
_entity.type
_entity.pdbx_description
1 polymer ?
#
loop_
_entity_poly.entity_id
_entity_poly.type
_entity_poly.pdbx_seq_one_letter_code
_entity_poly.pdbx_strand_id
1 'polypeptide(L)'
;MIFFKLRQRTQLFLMFTLLFGATTLYAGISEKNAKKHKKGSLARSAIRSSRSFSRFGKTSAAQQEGNVRYLRDTNLDGNLVTGKIFNNGLLSDAPEQNEYRNRPISWPKGQKMVDYIFGAYFYVAAEVVDAHGDSIAIVSDYYKFGEKAPDGTHGYHFMPLPKYFNLDEPDALTTPLVGGISEDVGEDGVPNTNDPGEGDGILQPIEDFNGNGELDLHLQNVVGWFALSSQKQTWPEYWPVGSYPGDDRQPGDEVPGKRAGRWNGEFGAYVRGDQESYYVMDDRENDEFDYYPFPGDTLGWPNGRRGLGVTIEARTYQWNARLAEDILINIYDITNNGKNLEKCVVGMLVDPDMGGQANNDDADFDTFDDITYTWNLGGRELDTGLPIGYFGFAFLESPGLAFDSTDNDEDGMIDESQLNGEDDDDDWTPWEDLNGNGVFDNEDVNHNLILDYGEDLNNNGVLDIEPINDDKGHDGLGPEDFEYNGPDEGELNGVPDVGEPNFEFTDNDESDQVGLTSAYFKPHSGWMDNDQQYWDEQLQPGTFHFTSDWQTDVAFTYGSGFVRFAVDTINGMVLDERTQRYAIALAFGNDNPDILRNKRTIQVIYDNDYNFAKAPMQPT
;
A
#
# COMPACT_ATOMS: atom_id res chain seq x y z
N MET A 1 -34.38 -31.61 48.10
CA MET A 1 -34.39 -31.55 49.58
C MET A 1 -33.99 -30.13 49.96
N ILE A 2 -34.98 -29.37 50.46
CA ILE A 2 -34.94 -28.16 51.31
C ILE A 2 -34.08 -26.96 50.78
N PHE A 3 -34.54 -25.78 50.30
CA PHE A 3 -35.58 -24.78 50.63
C PHE A 3 -35.05 -23.46 51.29
N PHE A 4 -35.64 -22.34 50.83
CA PHE A 4 -35.81 -20.98 51.40
C PHE A 4 -34.70 -19.91 51.17
N LYS A 5 -34.96 -18.60 50.96
CA LYS A 5 -36.08 -17.76 50.43
C LYS A 5 -35.76 -16.27 50.70
N LEU A 6 -36.12 -15.40 49.76
CA LEU A 6 -36.77 -14.06 49.87
C LEU A 6 -36.38 -13.03 50.97
N ARG A 7 -36.16 -11.76 50.53
CA ARG A 7 -37.06 -10.57 50.69
C ARG A 7 -36.31 -9.27 50.29
N GLN A 8 -36.73 -8.48 49.30
CA GLN A 8 -37.79 -7.44 49.26
C GLN A 8 -37.75 -6.33 50.33
N ARG A 9 -37.60 -5.06 49.88
CA ARG A 9 -38.32 -3.81 50.28
C ARG A 9 -37.83 -2.63 49.39
N THR A 10 -38.56 -1.95 48.50
CA THR A 10 -39.78 -1.07 48.55
C THR A 10 -39.54 0.40 48.96
N GLN A 11 -39.91 1.32 48.04
CA GLN A 11 -40.54 2.68 48.15
C GLN A 11 -39.79 3.76 47.32
N LEU A 12 -40.31 4.51 46.31
CA LEU A 12 -41.61 5.09 45.87
C LEU A 12 -41.73 6.62 46.16
N PHE A 13 -42.30 7.37 45.19
CA PHE A 13 -42.77 8.80 45.15
C PHE A 13 -41.73 9.90 44.76
N LEU A 14 -41.99 10.93 43.93
CA LEU A 14 -43.15 11.41 43.16
C LEU A 14 -42.77 12.50 42.11
N MET A 15 -43.48 12.47 40.99
CA MET A 15 -43.88 13.49 39.98
C MET A 15 -43.88 15.00 40.35
N PHE A 16 -43.59 15.89 39.38
CA PHE A 16 -44.55 16.92 38.90
C PHE A 16 -44.16 17.59 37.55
N THR A 17 -45.21 17.89 36.78
CA THR A 17 -45.32 18.39 35.40
C THR A 17 -45.37 19.93 35.32
N LEU A 18 -45.04 20.55 34.18
CA LEU A 18 -45.81 21.71 33.64
C LEU A 18 -45.56 21.99 32.15
N LEU A 19 -46.62 22.48 31.50
CA LEU A 19 -46.91 22.63 30.06
C LEU A 19 -47.23 24.10 29.72
N PHE A 20 -47.39 24.42 28.43
CA PHE A 20 -48.00 25.60 27.73
C PHE A 20 -47.00 26.32 26.78
N GLY A 21 -47.30 26.76 25.54
CA GLY A 21 -48.50 26.76 24.69
C GLY A 21 -48.57 27.97 23.72
N ALA A 22 -48.46 27.72 22.39
CA ALA A 22 -49.19 28.26 21.21
C ALA A 22 -49.28 29.78 20.75
N THR A 23 -49.10 29.96 19.41
CA THR A 23 -49.82 30.83 18.39
C THR A 23 -49.58 32.37 18.33
N THR A 24 -49.62 33.18 17.23
CA THR A 24 -50.21 33.13 15.84
C THR A 24 -49.72 34.29 14.90
N LEU A 25 -49.72 34.06 13.56
CA LEU A 25 -49.99 34.88 12.32
C LEU A 25 -50.04 36.44 12.27
N TYR A 26 -49.50 37.06 11.19
CA TYR A 26 -50.23 37.98 10.25
C TYR A 26 -49.45 38.37 8.96
N ALA A 27 -50.18 38.78 7.90
CA ALA A 27 -49.76 39.05 6.51
C ALA A 27 -49.96 40.53 6.06
N GLY A 28 -49.38 40.94 4.90
CA GLY A 28 -50.03 41.91 3.97
C GLY A 28 -49.23 43.12 3.40
N ILE A 29 -48.85 43.04 2.11
CA ILE A 29 -49.14 43.94 0.95
C ILE A 29 -49.08 45.49 1.08
N SER A 30 -48.36 46.20 0.17
CA SER A 30 -48.95 47.16 -0.83
C SER A 30 -47.94 47.93 -1.72
N GLU A 31 -48.36 48.15 -2.98
CA GLU A 31 -47.76 48.85 -4.11
C GLU A 31 -47.77 50.40 -4.02
N LYS A 32 -47.00 51.10 -4.88
CA LYS A 32 -47.52 51.97 -5.98
C LYS A 32 -46.48 52.90 -6.67
N ASN A 33 -46.54 52.87 -8.01
CA ASN A 33 -46.54 54.00 -8.98
C ASN A 33 -45.30 54.93 -9.11
N ALA A 34 -44.98 55.56 -10.26
CA ALA A 34 -45.34 55.45 -11.68
C ALA A 34 -44.57 56.56 -12.47
N LYS A 35 -44.34 56.30 -13.79
CA LYS A 35 -44.34 57.25 -14.93
C LYS A 35 -43.13 58.18 -15.25
N LYS A 36 -42.56 57.91 -16.46
CA LYS A 36 -42.56 58.71 -17.72
C LYS A 36 -41.30 59.48 -18.20
N HIS A 37 -40.98 59.19 -19.47
CA HIS A 37 -40.52 60.04 -20.61
C HIS A 37 -39.04 60.06 -21.10
N LYS A 38 -38.82 59.31 -22.20
CA LYS A 38 -38.22 59.60 -23.53
C LYS A 38 -36.94 60.45 -23.73
N LYS A 39 -36.02 59.79 -24.47
CA LYS A 39 -35.15 60.20 -25.62
C LYS A 39 -33.82 60.93 -25.36
N GLY A 40 -32.74 60.33 -25.90
CA GLY A 40 -31.69 61.08 -26.63
C GLY A 40 -30.23 60.70 -26.36
N SER A 41 -29.62 60.02 -27.36
CA SER A 41 -28.20 60.06 -27.80
C SER A 41 -27.02 59.75 -26.84
N LEU A 42 -26.40 58.59 -27.13
CA LEU A 42 -24.98 58.37 -27.48
C LEU A 42 -23.88 59.15 -26.74
N ALA A 43 -23.12 58.42 -25.90
CA ALA A 43 -21.67 58.15 -25.98
C ALA A 43 -21.16 57.85 -24.57
N ARG A 44 -20.78 56.59 -24.31
CA ARG A 44 -20.35 56.11 -22.98
C ARG A 44 -18.87 56.38 -22.78
N SER A 45 -18.55 57.23 -21.81
CA SER A 45 -17.30 57.17 -21.03
C SER A 45 -17.66 56.96 -19.56
N ALA A 46 -16.74 56.32 -18.86
CA ALA A 46 -16.83 55.67 -17.55
C ALA A 46 -17.46 56.51 -16.42
N ILE A 47 -18.07 55.80 -15.45
CA ILE A 47 -18.03 56.09 -14.00
C ILE A 47 -18.49 54.83 -13.24
N ARG A 48 -17.75 54.51 -12.17
CA ARG A 48 -18.00 53.48 -11.16
C ARG A 48 -19.37 53.63 -10.50
N SER A 49 -20.05 52.51 -10.23
CA SER A 49 -21.04 52.42 -9.14
C SER A 49 -21.28 50.98 -8.73
N SER A 50 -21.00 50.72 -7.45
CA SER A 50 -21.50 49.65 -6.59
C SER A 50 -22.89 49.09 -6.93
N ARG A 51 -23.03 47.77 -6.92
CA ARG A 51 -24.01 47.02 -6.11
C ARG A 51 -23.81 45.51 -6.26
N SER A 52 -23.91 44.86 -5.10
CA SER A 52 -23.76 43.44 -4.82
C SER A 52 -24.35 42.51 -5.88
N PHE A 53 -23.50 41.62 -6.41
CA PHE A 53 -23.96 40.31 -6.85
C PHE A 53 -23.77 39.34 -5.69
N SER A 54 -24.87 38.70 -5.36
CA SER A 54 -24.99 37.69 -4.31
C SER A 54 -23.88 36.64 -4.43
N ARG A 55 -23.06 36.51 -3.39
CA ARG A 55 -22.29 35.30 -3.10
C ARG A 55 -23.28 34.20 -2.73
N PHE A 56 -23.90 33.59 -3.72
CA PHE A 56 -24.19 32.16 -3.63
C PHE A 56 -23.10 31.52 -4.47
N GLY A 57 -22.04 31.10 -3.77
CA GLY A 57 -21.06 30.21 -4.35
C GLY A 57 -21.84 29.03 -4.92
N LYS A 58 -21.68 28.82 -6.22
CA LYS A 58 -21.74 27.45 -6.71
C LYS A 58 -20.57 26.77 -5.99
N THR A 59 -20.84 26.05 -4.92
CA THR A 59 -20.03 24.88 -4.59
C THR A 59 -20.10 24.03 -5.85
N SER A 60 -19.03 24.05 -6.63
CA SER A 60 -18.89 23.21 -7.80
C SER A 60 -18.97 21.76 -7.35
N ALA A 61 -19.63 20.91 -8.13
CA ALA A 61 -19.68 19.47 -7.90
C ALA A 61 -18.28 18.83 -7.72
N ALA A 62 -17.22 19.50 -8.17
CA ALA A 62 -15.80 19.15 -7.94
C ALA A 62 -15.32 19.18 -6.48
N GLN A 63 -16.20 19.41 -5.49
CA GLN A 63 -15.82 19.55 -4.07
C GLN A 63 -16.29 18.39 -3.18
N GLN A 64 -16.85 17.34 -3.77
CA GLN A 64 -17.26 16.11 -3.07
C GLN A 64 -16.82 14.90 -3.90
N GLU A 65 -15.53 14.78 -4.22
CA GLU A 65 -15.00 13.66 -5.02
C GLU A 65 -14.27 12.62 -4.15
N GLY A 66 -14.50 12.61 -2.83
CA GLY A 66 -13.86 11.65 -1.93
C GLY A 66 -12.34 11.54 -2.12
N ASN A 67 -11.82 10.33 -1.97
CA ASN A 67 -10.44 9.93 -2.23
C ASN A 67 -10.21 9.43 -3.67
N VAL A 68 -11.25 9.19 -4.47
CA VAL A 68 -11.08 8.77 -5.88
C VAL A 68 -10.25 9.77 -6.71
N ARG A 69 -10.21 11.04 -6.31
CA ARG A 69 -9.31 12.06 -6.90
C ARG A 69 -7.81 11.71 -6.83
N TYR A 70 -7.41 10.83 -5.91
CA TYR A 70 -6.04 10.38 -5.72
C TYR A 70 -5.75 9.05 -6.44
N LEU A 71 -6.75 8.43 -7.05
CA LEU A 71 -6.56 7.22 -7.85
C LEU A 71 -5.62 7.50 -9.01
N ARG A 72 -4.58 6.69 -9.14
CA ARG A 72 -3.56 6.74 -10.18
C ARG A 72 -3.12 5.33 -10.55
N ASP A 73 -2.71 5.17 -11.80
CA ASP A 73 -1.98 4.01 -12.28
C ASP A 73 -0.48 4.30 -12.32
N THR A 74 0.30 3.25 -12.50
CA THR A 74 1.71 3.34 -12.91
C THR A 74 2.03 2.20 -13.87
N ASN A 75 3.19 2.25 -14.53
CA ASN A 75 3.65 1.17 -15.40
C ASN A 75 4.93 0.56 -14.84
N LEU A 76 4.87 -0.74 -14.53
CA LEU A 76 6.02 -1.50 -14.11
C LEU A 76 6.76 -2.05 -15.33
N ASP A 77 8.08 -1.88 -15.34
CA ASP A 77 8.97 -2.29 -16.40
C ASP A 77 10.42 -2.48 -15.92
N GLY A 78 10.64 -2.71 -14.63
CA GLY A 78 11.94 -3.00 -14.03
C GLY A 78 12.57 -4.31 -14.55
N ASN A 79 11.77 -5.32 -14.91
CA ASN A 79 12.26 -6.62 -15.40
C ASN A 79 11.49 -7.14 -16.64
N LEU A 80 11.43 -8.45 -16.88
CA LEU A 80 10.70 -9.02 -18.03
C LEU A 80 9.19 -9.02 -17.83
N VAL A 81 8.67 -8.80 -16.63
CA VAL A 81 7.25 -8.58 -16.38
C VAL A 81 6.96 -7.09 -16.58
N THR A 82 5.92 -6.76 -17.36
CA THR A 82 5.51 -5.37 -17.57
C THR A 82 4.01 -5.22 -17.58
N GLY A 83 3.49 -4.10 -17.08
CA GLY A 83 2.06 -3.84 -17.08
C GLY A 83 1.69 -2.73 -16.13
N LYS A 84 0.39 -2.41 -16.09
CA LYS A 84 -0.14 -1.42 -15.17
C LYS A 84 -0.56 -2.02 -13.85
N ILE A 85 -0.31 -1.27 -12.78
CA ILE A 85 -0.92 -1.47 -11.46
C ILE A 85 -1.51 -0.15 -10.97
N PHE A 86 -2.36 -0.22 -9.96
CA PHE A 86 -3.11 0.93 -9.44
C PHE A 86 -2.91 1.06 -7.93
N ASN A 87 -2.96 2.28 -7.42
CA ASN A 87 -2.77 2.58 -5.99
C ASN A 87 -4.01 2.30 -5.11
N ASN A 88 -4.69 1.19 -5.38
CA ASN A 88 -5.93 0.76 -4.72
C ASN A 88 -6.05 -0.78 -4.61
N GLY A 89 -4.93 -1.50 -4.73
CA GLY A 89 -4.91 -2.96 -4.62
C GLY A 89 -5.29 -3.72 -5.89
N LEU A 90 -5.54 -3.02 -7.01
CA LEU A 90 -5.75 -3.64 -8.32
C LEU A 90 -4.43 -3.85 -9.05
N LEU A 91 -4.13 -5.12 -9.37
CA LEU A 91 -3.02 -5.50 -10.24
C LEU A 91 -3.55 -5.89 -11.61
N SER A 92 -3.08 -5.21 -12.66
CA SER A 92 -3.61 -5.34 -14.02
C SER A 92 -5.05 -4.84 -14.18
N ASP A 93 -5.33 -4.16 -15.28
CA ASP A 93 -6.69 -3.86 -15.72
C ASP A 93 -6.73 -3.94 -17.24
N ALA A 94 -7.23 -5.05 -17.76
CA ALA A 94 -7.43 -5.16 -19.20
C ALA A 94 -8.63 -4.31 -19.65
N PRO A 95 -8.51 -3.60 -20.79
CA PRO A 95 -9.56 -2.69 -21.24
C PRO A 95 -10.82 -3.43 -21.69
N GLU A 96 -11.96 -3.05 -21.13
CA GLU A 96 -13.27 -3.47 -21.64
C GLU A 96 -13.55 -2.78 -22.98
N GLN A 97 -13.39 -3.50 -24.10
CA GLN A 97 -13.75 -3.10 -25.46
C GLN A 97 -13.38 -1.64 -25.89
N ASN A 98 -12.37 -1.52 -26.77
CA ASN A 98 -11.93 -0.29 -27.47
C ASN A 98 -11.16 0.77 -26.66
N GLU A 99 -10.77 0.50 -25.41
CA GLU A 99 -9.85 1.37 -24.70
C GLU A 99 -8.39 0.91 -24.91
N TYR A 100 -7.74 1.35 -25.99
CA TYR A 100 -6.32 1.10 -26.27
C TYR A 100 -5.34 1.72 -25.24
N ARG A 101 -5.81 2.06 -24.03
CA ARG A 101 -5.09 2.84 -23.01
C ARG A 101 -4.65 2.03 -21.80
N ASN A 102 -5.23 0.86 -21.55
CA ASN A 102 -4.79 0.00 -20.45
C ASN A 102 -3.97 -1.17 -21.00
N ARG A 103 -2.82 -1.41 -20.35
CA ARG A 103 -1.95 -2.53 -20.66
C ARG A 103 -2.10 -3.53 -19.52
N PRO A 104 -2.66 -4.72 -19.78
CA PRO A 104 -2.62 -5.78 -18.80
C PRO A 104 -1.16 -6.16 -18.50
N ILE A 105 -0.96 -6.95 -17.44
CA ILE A 105 0.34 -7.52 -17.15
C ILE A 105 0.70 -8.55 -18.23
N SER A 106 1.88 -8.36 -18.81
CA SER A 106 2.40 -9.08 -19.97
C SER A 106 3.82 -9.57 -19.71
N TRP A 107 4.17 -10.70 -20.34
CA TRP A 107 5.50 -11.31 -20.25
C TRP A 107 5.85 -12.13 -21.51
N PRO A 108 7.13 -12.23 -21.91
CA PRO A 108 8.23 -11.38 -21.52
C PRO A 108 8.15 -10.01 -22.21
N LYS A 109 8.58 -8.97 -21.52
CA LYS A 109 8.64 -7.57 -21.99
C LYS A 109 9.39 -7.50 -23.33
N GLY A 110 8.76 -6.89 -24.33
CA GLY A 110 9.38 -6.63 -25.63
C GLY A 110 8.43 -6.74 -26.81
N GLN A 111 8.98 -6.86 -28.02
CA GLN A 111 8.18 -6.89 -29.27
C GLN A 111 7.30 -8.14 -29.44
N LYS A 112 7.50 -9.15 -28.60
CA LYS A 112 6.75 -10.42 -28.63
C LYS A 112 6.11 -10.70 -27.25
N MET A 113 5.78 -9.65 -26.52
CA MET A 113 5.05 -9.79 -25.26
C MET A 113 3.66 -10.39 -25.51
N VAL A 114 3.21 -11.15 -24.54
CA VAL A 114 1.89 -11.78 -24.47
C VAL A 114 1.24 -11.35 -23.17
N ASP A 115 -0.07 -11.11 -23.18
CA ASP A 115 -0.85 -10.69 -22.02
C ASP A 115 -1.31 -11.91 -21.21
N TYR A 116 -1.28 -11.83 -19.89
CA TYR A 116 -1.53 -12.96 -18.99
C TYR A 116 -2.57 -12.71 -17.90
N ILE A 117 -2.91 -11.46 -17.62
CA ILE A 117 -3.78 -11.11 -16.48
C ILE A 117 -4.79 -10.05 -16.89
N PHE A 118 -6.07 -10.36 -16.85
CA PHE A 118 -7.15 -9.38 -16.98
C PHE A 118 -7.19 -8.46 -15.75
N GLY A 119 -7.20 -9.05 -14.54
CA GLY A 119 -7.15 -8.31 -13.28
C GLY A 119 -6.95 -9.22 -12.06
N ALA A 120 -6.30 -8.69 -11.03
CA ALA A 120 -6.22 -9.30 -9.71
C ALA A 120 -6.61 -8.28 -8.64
N TYR A 121 -7.52 -8.66 -7.76
CA TYR A 121 -8.21 -7.80 -6.81
C TYR A 121 -7.88 -8.23 -5.38
N PHE A 122 -7.08 -7.42 -4.69
CA PHE A 122 -6.77 -7.64 -3.28
C PHE A 122 -8.02 -7.41 -2.43
N TYR A 123 -8.25 -8.26 -1.43
CA TYR A 123 -9.34 -8.08 -0.50
C TYR A 123 -8.96 -8.40 0.96
N VAL A 124 -9.65 -7.72 1.87
CA VAL A 124 -9.74 -8.06 3.29
C VAL A 124 -11.20 -8.28 3.63
N ALA A 125 -11.53 -9.47 4.12
CA ALA A 125 -12.89 -9.83 4.51
C ALA A 125 -12.97 -10.08 6.02
N ALA A 126 -14.06 -9.67 6.67
CA ALA A 126 -14.28 -9.97 8.07
C ALA A 126 -15.75 -10.22 8.41
N GLU A 127 -15.98 -11.12 9.37
CA GLU A 127 -17.28 -11.29 10.03
C GLU A 127 -17.39 -10.26 11.17
N VAL A 128 -18.38 -9.37 11.08
CA VAL A 128 -18.62 -8.29 12.05
C VAL A 128 -20.05 -8.31 12.55
N VAL A 129 -20.28 -7.61 13.67
CA VAL A 129 -21.63 -7.34 14.19
C VAL A 129 -22.02 -5.90 13.87
N ASP A 130 -23.07 -5.73 13.09
CA ASP A 130 -23.56 -4.43 12.66
C ASP A 130 -24.31 -3.67 13.78
N ALA A 131 -24.82 -2.46 13.48
CA ALA A 131 -25.58 -1.66 14.43
C ALA A 131 -26.94 -2.25 14.83
N HIS A 132 -27.47 -3.22 14.08
CA HIS A 132 -28.71 -3.93 14.39
C HIS A 132 -28.47 -5.16 15.27
N GLY A 133 -27.21 -5.57 15.42
CA GLY A 133 -26.80 -6.75 16.18
C GLY A 133 -26.78 -8.04 15.34
N ASP A 134 -26.84 -7.91 14.01
CA ASP A 134 -26.76 -9.01 13.08
C ASP A 134 -25.29 -9.29 12.73
N SER A 135 -24.95 -10.57 12.60
CA SER A 135 -23.64 -10.99 12.10
C SER A 135 -23.65 -10.91 10.58
N ILE A 136 -22.74 -10.14 10.01
CA ILE A 136 -22.58 -9.95 8.57
C ILE A 136 -21.12 -10.12 8.19
N ALA A 137 -20.86 -10.51 6.94
CA ALA A 137 -19.53 -10.39 6.34
C ALA A 137 -19.42 -9.07 5.57
N ILE A 138 -18.26 -8.42 5.68
CA ILE A 138 -17.87 -7.28 4.85
C ILE A 138 -16.57 -7.67 4.13
N VAL A 139 -16.49 -7.42 2.83
CA VAL A 139 -15.33 -7.64 1.98
C VAL A 139 -14.91 -6.27 1.45
N SER A 140 -13.76 -5.79 1.91
CA SER A 140 -13.16 -4.56 1.39
C SER A 140 -12.19 -4.93 0.27
N ASP A 141 -12.44 -4.41 -0.94
CA ASP A 141 -11.67 -4.71 -2.15
C ASP A 141 -11.70 -3.54 -3.17
N TYR A 142 -11.28 -3.78 -4.41
CA TYR A 142 -11.53 -2.89 -5.56
C TYR A 142 -12.24 -3.64 -6.72
N TYR A 143 -13.27 -4.42 -6.42
CA TYR A 143 -14.01 -5.13 -7.45
C TYR A 143 -14.94 -4.17 -8.21
N LYS A 144 -14.57 -3.82 -9.44
CA LYS A 144 -15.23 -2.74 -10.23
C LYS A 144 -16.69 -3.01 -10.64
N PHE A 145 -17.22 -4.21 -10.46
CA PHE A 145 -18.55 -4.59 -10.94
C PHE A 145 -19.55 -4.72 -9.79
N GLY A 146 -20.57 -3.86 -9.77
CA GLY A 146 -21.68 -3.95 -8.81
C GLY A 146 -21.45 -3.18 -7.50
N GLU A 147 -20.19 -3.00 -7.11
CA GLU A 147 -19.75 -2.37 -5.85
C GLU A 147 -19.80 -0.84 -5.85
N LYS A 148 -21.00 -0.27 -5.75
CA LYS A 148 -21.18 1.19 -5.69
C LYS A 148 -22.46 1.63 -5.00
N ALA A 149 -22.43 2.86 -4.50
CA ALA A 149 -23.58 3.53 -3.93
C ALA A 149 -24.79 3.51 -4.90
N PRO A 150 -26.03 3.26 -4.42
CA PRO A 150 -27.23 3.24 -5.25
C PRO A 150 -27.49 4.54 -6.04
N ASP A 151 -26.95 5.66 -5.57
CA ASP A 151 -27.02 6.96 -6.24
C ASP A 151 -25.85 7.24 -7.20
N GLY A 152 -24.88 6.32 -7.26
CA GLY A 152 -23.70 6.38 -8.12
C GLY A 152 -22.67 7.43 -7.70
N THR A 153 -22.71 7.91 -6.46
CA THR A 153 -21.80 8.97 -5.97
C THR A 153 -20.37 8.50 -5.74
N HIS A 154 -20.19 7.25 -5.28
CA HIS A 154 -18.90 6.65 -4.99
C HIS A 154 -18.98 5.11 -5.11
N GLY A 155 -17.82 4.46 -5.21
CA GLY A 155 -17.68 3.01 -5.16
C GLY A 155 -17.36 2.54 -3.74
N TYR A 156 -17.67 1.30 -3.41
CA TYR A 156 -17.42 0.71 -2.09
C TYR A 156 -16.04 0.04 -2.04
N HIS A 157 -15.01 0.81 -2.37
CA HIS A 157 -13.69 0.23 -2.62
C HIS A 157 -12.61 0.76 -1.67
N PHE A 158 -11.46 0.09 -1.68
CA PHE A 158 -10.20 0.70 -1.30
C PHE A 158 -9.92 1.94 -2.16
N MET A 159 -9.59 3.04 -1.50
CA MET A 159 -9.22 4.29 -2.13
C MET A 159 -7.88 4.80 -1.59
N PRO A 160 -7.00 5.32 -2.45
CA PRO A 160 -5.70 5.83 -2.02
C PRO A 160 -5.81 7.01 -1.07
N LEU A 161 -4.90 7.03 -0.12
CA LEU A 161 -4.69 8.17 0.77
C LEU A 161 -3.86 9.25 0.08
N PRO A 162 -4.10 10.54 0.39
CA PRO A 162 -3.26 11.63 -0.11
C PRO A 162 -1.85 11.57 0.49
N LYS A 163 -0.95 12.37 -0.09
CA LYS A 163 0.43 12.65 0.40
C LYS A 163 1.46 11.55 0.14
N TYR A 164 1.08 10.42 -0.45
CA TYR A 164 2.02 9.35 -0.82
C TYR A 164 2.61 9.50 -2.23
N PHE A 165 2.25 10.54 -2.98
CA PHE A 165 2.83 10.85 -4.28
C PHE A 165 2.63 12.32 -4.65
N ASN A 166 3.42 12.79 -5.62
CA ASN A 166 3.37 14.14 -6.14
C ASN A 166 2.10 14.40 -6.97
N LEU A 167 1.32 15.39 -6.56
CA LEU A 167 0.10 15.84 -7.25
C LEU A 167 0.31 17.06 -8.15
N ASP A 168 1.53 17.61 -8.21
CA ASP A 168 1.85 18.70 -9.13
C ASP A 168 1.98 18.16 -10.55
N GLU A 169 0.99 18.44 -11.40
CA GLU A 169 0.99 18.06 -12.80
C GLU A 169 1.27 19.28 -13.69
N PRO A 170 1.81 19.09 -14.90
CA PRO A 170 1.97 20.18 -15.86
C PRO A 170 0.68 20.98 -16.05
N ASP A 171 0.82 22.31 -16.13
CA ASP A 171 -0.30 23.26 -16.26
C ASP A 171 -1.26 23.33 -15.06
N ALA A 172 -0.87 22.83 -13.87
CA ALA A 172 -1.64 23.00 -12.63
C ALA A 172 -2.02 24.49 -12.41
N LEU A 173 -3.33 24.77 -12.33
CA LEU A 173 -3.85 26.14 -12.19
C LEU A 173 -3.83 26.66 -10.75
N THR A 174 -3.55 25.78 -9.80
CA THR A 174 -3.53 26.03 -8.36
C THR A 174 -2.34 25.31 -7.75
N THR A 175 -1.82 25.83 -6.64
CA THR A 175 -0.84 25.10 -5.82
C THR A 175 -1.36 23.68 -5.54
N PRO A 176 -0.56 22.64 -5.81
CA PRO A 176 -0.96 21.27 -5.56
C PRO A 176 -1.18 21.05 -4.06
N LEU A 177 -2.00 20.06 -3.71
CA LEU A 177 -2.15 19.65 -2.31
C LEU A 177 -0.85 19.02 -1.78
N VAL A 178 -0.09 18.39 -2.67
CA VAL A 178 1.17 17.69 -2.41
C VAL A 178 2.09 18.01 -3.58
N GLY A 179 3.13 18.82 -3.35
CA GLY A 179 4.15 19.12 -4.35
C GLY A 179 5.15 17.99 -4.52
N GLY A 180 6.00 18.11 -5.52
CA GLY A 180 7.18 17.25 -5.68
C GLY A 180 8.37 17.77 -4.88
N ILE A 181 9.40 16.94 -4.79
CA ILE A 181 10.69 17.31 -4.21
C ILE A 181 11.29 18.54 -4.92
N SER A 182 12.04 19.35 -4.16
CA SER A 182 12.85 20.44 -4.71
C SER A 182 14.17 19.88 -5.23
N GLU A 183 14.69 20.48 -6.30
CA GLU A 183 16.03 20.25 -6.81
C GLU A 183 17.08 21.15 -6.13
N ASP A 184 16.70 22.23 -5.45
CA ASP A 184 17.63 23.11 -4.73
C ASP A 184 18.06 22.48 -3.39
N VAL A 185 18.88 21.42 -3.47
CA VAL A 185 19.22 20.48 -2.38
C VAL A 185 20.72 20.41 -2.08
N GLY A 186 21.57 21.12 -2.81
CA GLY A 186 23.00 21.18 -2.55
C GLY A 186 23.85 20.14 -3.28
N GLU A 187 25.12 20.07 -2.86
CA GLU A 187 26.18 19.23 -3.42
C GLU A 187 25.99 17.73 -3.12
N ASP A 188 25.28 17.37 -2.05
CA ASP A 188 25.01 15.97 -1.68
C ASP A 188 23.74 15.39 -2.31
N GLY A 189 22.88 16.22 -2.90
CA GLY A 189 21.64 15.79 -3.55
C GLY A 189 20.51 15.40 -2.58
N VAL A 190 20.65 15.69 -1.28
CA VAL A 190 19.70 15.32 -0.21
C VAL A 190 19.12 16.58 0.44
N PRO A 191 17.79 16.76 0.42
CA PRO A 191 17.17 17.92 1.05
C PRO A 191 17.43 18.01 2.56
N ASN A 192 17.65 19.22 3.04
CA ASN A 192 17.75 19.68 4.42
C ASN A 192 19.01 19.24 5.19
N THR A 193 20.09 18.92 4.48
CA THR A 193 21.40 18.61 5.09
C THR A 193 22.19 19.88 5.44
N ASN A 194 21.77 21.05 4.92
CA ASN A 194 22.44 22.35 5.03
C ASN A 194 23.87 22.33 4.50
N ASP A 195 24.11 21.53 3.48
CA ASP A 195 25.38 21.44 2.78
C ASP A 195 25.58 22.63 1.80
N PRO A 196 26.77 22.81 1.23
CA PRO A 196 27.03 23.89 0.28
C PRO A 196 26.16 23.76 -0.99
N GLY A 197 25.52 24.84 -1.39
CA GLY A 197 24.68 24.87 -2.61
C GLY A 197 23.18 24.80 -2.30
N GLU A 198 22.80 24.22 -1.16
CA GLU A 198 21.39 24.10 -0.81
C GLU A 198 20.70 25.46 -0.60
N GLY A 199 19.56 25.65 -1.26
CA GLY A 199 18.70 26.84 -1.12
C GLY A 199 19.30 28.11 -1.73
N ASP A 200 20.33 27.99 -2.57
CA ASP A 200 21.02 29.13 -3.16
C ASP A 200 20.38 29.60 -4.49
N GLY A 201 19.45 28.81 -5.02
CA GLY A 201 18.71 29.07 -6.26
C GLY A 201 19.53 28.86 -7.53
N ILE A 202 20.60 28.06 -7.48
CA ILE A 202 21.48 27.73 -8.60
C ILE A 202 21.48 26.22 -8.82
N LEU A 203 21.02 25.76 -9.98
CA LEU A 203 21.11 24.35 -10.36
C LEU A 203 22.56 23.85 -10.41
N GLN A 204 22.87 22.90 -9.54
CA GLN A 204 24.12 22.16 -9.50
C GLN A 204 23.97 20.85 -10.29
N PRO A 205 25.07 20.22 -10.74
CA PRO A 205 24.97 19.04 -11.60
C PRO A 205 24.24 17.84 -10.99
N ILE A 206 24.27 17.70 -9.65
CA ILE A 206 23.61 16.59 -8.93
C ILE A 206 22.12 16.86 -8.67
N GLU A 207 21.72 18.14 -8.73
CA GLU A 207 20.37 18.63 -8.44
C GLU A 207 19.39 18.42 -9.60
N ASP A 208 19.88 18.26 -10.84
CA ASP A 208 19.06 18.11 -12.05
C ASP A 208 18.45 16.70 -12.15
N PHE A 209 17.56 16.38 -11.21
CA PHE A 209 16.95 15.06 -11.03
C PHE A 209 16.18 14.59 -12.26
N ASN A 210 15.58 15.52 -13.01
CA ASN A 210 14.84 15.20 -14.23
C ASN A 210 15.65 15.42 -15.53
N GLY A 211 16.87 15.95 -15.45
CA GLY A 211 17.78 16.16 -16.56
C GLY A 211 17.34 17.23 -17.57
N ASN A 212 16.51 18.19 -17.15
CA ASN A 212 15.97 19.25 -18.01
C ASN A 212 16.89 20.50 -18.06
N GLY A 213 17.86 20.62 -17.14
CA GLY A 213 18.79 21.74 -17.05
C GLY A 213 18.20 23.05 -16.51
N GLU A 214 17.04 22.99 -15.87
CA GLU A 214 16.33 24.06 -15.17
C GLU A 214 16.20 23.69 -13.68
N LEU A 215 16.28 24.66 -12.77
CA LEU A 215 16.11 24.39 -11.34
C LEU A 215 14.61 24.30 -11.01
N ASP A 216 14.14 23.10 -10.66
CA ASP A 216 12.77 22.86 -10.24
C ASP A 216 12.63 22.87 -8.71
N LEU A 217 12.12 23.96 -8.15
CA LEU A 217 11.82 24.03 -6.70
C LEU A 217 10.66 23.12 -6.27
N HIS A 218 9.88 22.65 -7.25
CA HIS A 218 8.88 21.61 -7.10
C HIS A 218 8.86 20.81 -8.39
N LEU A 219 9.44 19.61 -8.38
CA LEU A 219 9.35 18.71 -9.53
C LEU A 219 7.89 18.48 -9.92
N GLN A 220 7.61 18.49 -11.21
CA GLN A 220 6.29 18.17 -11.73
C GLN A 220 6.20 16.69 -12.09
N ASN A 221 5.13 16.04 -11.66
CA ASN A 221 4.77 14.69 -12.05
C ASN A 221 4.20 14.67 -13.47
N VAL A 222 5.07 14.78 -14.47
CA VAL A 222 4.68 14.85 -15.89
C VAL A 222 4.03 13.57 -16.41
N VAL A 223 4.28 12.44 -15.74
CA VAL A 223 3.71 11.13 -16.07
C VAL A 223 2.34 10.91 -15.45
N GLY A 224 2.04 11.60 -14.34
CA GLY A 224 0.79 11.47 -13.61
C GLY A 224 0.66 10.14 -12.86
N TRP A 225 1.77 9.50 -12.49
CA TRP A 225 1.78 8.20 -11.79
C TRP A 225 1.81 8.38 -10.27
N PHE A 226 1.45 7.35 -9.52
CA PHE A 226 1.80 7.29 -8.10
C PHE A 226 3.30 6.98 -7.92
N ALA A 227 3.79 7.01 -6.68
CA ALA A 227 5.22 6.97 -6.40
C ALA A 227 5.90 5.69 -6.90
N LEU A 228 6.95 5.88 -7.71
CA LEU A 228 7.88 4.84 -8.16
C LEU A 228 9.31 5.21 -7.78
N SER A 229 10.09 4.27 -7.27
CA SER A 229 11.49 4.52 -6.89
C SER A 229 12.36 4.96 -8.06
N SER A 230 12.09 4.48 -9.27
CA SER A 230 12.84 4.85 -10.47
C SER A 230 12.47 6.22 -11.06
N GLN A 231 11.55 6.97 -10.43
CA GLN A 231 11.02 8.23 -10.93
C GLN A 231 10.84 9.26 -9.81
N LYS A 232 11.91 9.98 -9.43
CA LYS A 232 11.89 11.02 -8.36
C LYS A 232 10.79 12.07 -8.53
N GLN A 233 10.40 12.41 -9.77
CA GLN A 233 9.29 13.34 -10.05
C GLN A 233 7.92 12.87 -9.52
N THR A 234 7.76 11.58 -9.19
CA THR A 234 6.53 11.02 -8.61
C THR A 234 6.50 11.10 -7.09
N TRP A 235 7.62 11.41 -6.44
CA TRP A 235 7.75 11.42 -4.99
C TRP A 235 7.13 12.68 -4.39
N PRO A 236 6.39 12.57 -3.27
CA PRO A 236 5.92 13.75 -2.57
C PRO A 236 7.12 14.55 -2.04
N GLU A 237 6.94 15.86 -1.86
CA GLU A 237 7.95 16.74 -1.25
C GLU A 237 8.46 16.15 0.07
N TYR A 238 7.55 15.71 0.95
CA TYR A 238 7.85 14.94 2.15
C TYR A 238 6.91 13.75 2.28
N TRP A 239 7.46 12.59 2.66
CA TRP A 239 6.65 11.43 3.04
C TRP A 239 5.78 11.74 4.27
N PRO A 240 4.58 11.15 4.36
CA PRO A 240 3.66 11.37 5.48
C PRO A 240 4.31 11.11 6.84
N VAL A 241 3.86 11.85 7.86
CA VAL A 241 4.37 11.67 9.23
C VAL A 241 4.03 10.27 9.73
N GLY A 242 5.04 9.58 10.27
CA GLY A 242 4.92 8.22 10.80
C GLY A 242 4.85 7.13 9.74
N SER A 243 5.26 7.41 8.50
CA SER A 243 5.30 6.42 7.40
C SER A 243 6.62 5.63 7.32
N TYR A 244 7.50 5.80 8.31
CA TYR A 244 8.77 5.08 8.44
C TYR A 244 9.28 5.11 9.89
N PRO A 245 10.13 4.15 10.29
CA PRO A 245 10.74 4.13 11.62
C PRO A 245 11.63 5.35 11.89
N GLY A 246 11.75 5.74 13.17
CA GLY A 246 12.58 6.88 13.56
C GLY A 246 12.08 8.26 13.11
N ASP A 247 10.84 8.38 12.59
CA ASP A 247 10.21 9.67 12.29
C ASP A 247 9.82 10.39 13.60
N ASP A 248 10.53 11.48 13.91
CA ASP A 248 10.36 12.26 15.14
C ASP A 248 9.21 13.29 15.07
N ARG A 249 8.62 13.46 13.89
CA ARG A 249 7.55 14.42 13.62
C ARG A 249 6.23 13.99 14.28
N GLN A 250 5.39 14.96 14.58
CA GLN A 250 4.07 14.75 15.17
C GLN A 250 2.97 14.83 14.10
N PRO A 251 1.84 14.10 14.26
CA PRO A 251 0.74 14.16 13.31
C PRO A 251 0.27 15.60 13.03
N GLY A 252 0.36 16.01 11.76
CA GLY A 252 0.01 17.36 11.30
C GLY A 252 1.20 18.27 11.06
N ASP A 253 2.43 17.83 11.36
CA ASP A 253 3.64 18.53 10.96
C ASP A 253 3.79 18.55 9.42
N GLU A 254 4.24 19.69 8.90
CA GLU A 254 4.49 19.93 7.47
C GLU A 254 5.95 20.33 7.24
N VAL A 255 6.85 19.71 8.01
CA VAL A 255 8.30 19.90 7.92
C VAL A 255 8.96 18.67 7.28
N PRO A 256 10.14 18.83 6.66
CA PRO A 256 10.93 17.70 6.22
C PRO A 256 11.18 16.73 7.37
N GLY A 257 11.03 15.44 7.11
CA GLY A 257 11.52 14.39 8.01
C GLY A 257 12.79 13.75 7.45
N LYS A 258 13.32 12.75 8.15
CA LYS A 258 14.59 12.08 7.79
C LYS A 258 14.62 11.49 6.37
N ARG A 259 13.46 11.08 5.84
CA ARG A 259 13.32 10.56 4.46
C ARG A 259 12.98 11.62 3.40
N ALA A 260 13.09 12.91 3.70
CA ALA A 260 12.87 13.97 2.69
C ALA A 260 13.85 13.81 1.51
N GLY A 261 13.33 13.75 0.28
CA GLY A 261 14.14 13.53 -0.93
C GLY A 261 14.79 12.15 -1.06
N ARG A 262 14.48 11.22 -0.15
CA ARG A 262 14.92 9.82 -0.18
C ARG A 262 13.74 8.90 -0.47
N TRP A 263 13.99 7.68 -0.88
CA TRP A 263 12.91 6.71 -1.10
C TRP A 263 12.32 6.28 0.26
N ASN A 264 10.99 6.09 0.32
CA ASN A 264 10.36 5.51 1.50
C ASN A 264 10.33 3.98 1.37
N GLY A 265 11.50 3.35 1.34
CA GLY A 265 11.65 1.91 1.26
C GLY A 265 11.17 1.21 2.52
N GLU A 266 10.83 -0.07 2.40
CA GLU A 266 10.50 -0.90 3.55
C GLU A 266 11.74 -1.10 4.43
N PHE A 267 12.82 -1.61 3.83
CA PHE A 267 14.09 -1.91 4.47
C PHE A 267 15.03 -0.71 4.57
N GLY A 268 14.48 0.49 4.74
CA GLY A 268 15.28 1.71 4.88
C GLY A 268 15.05 2.78 3.82
N ALA A 269 15.94 3.78 3.79
CA ALA A 269 15.84 4.95 2.90
C ALA A 269 16.35 4.71 1.47
N TYR A 270 16.88 3.52 1.17
CA TYR A 270 17.36 3.14 -0.16
C TYR A 270 16.34 2.28 -0.92
N VAL A 271 16.63 2.07 -2.20
CA VAL A 271 15.85 1.20 -3.07
C VAL A 271 16.40 -0.24 -3.01
N ARG A 272 15.62 -1.16 -2.44
CA ARG A 272 15.89 -2.60 -2.35
C ARG A 272 15.76 -3.29 -3.71
N GLY A 273 14.71 -2.96 -4.47
CA GLY A 273 14.41 -3.39 -5.84
C GLY A 273 15.09 -2.57 -6.93
N ASP A 274 15.15 -3.07 -8.17
CA ASP A 274 15.52 -2.23 -9.32
C ASP A 274 14.36 -1.28 -9.71
N GLN A 275 13.13 -1.64 -9.36
CA GLN A 275 11.97 -0.77 -9.40
C GLN A 275 11.02 -1.14 -8.26
N GLU A 276 10.57 -0.11 -7.54
CA GLU A 276 9.61 -0.24 -6.45
C GLU A 276 8.46 0.73 -6.62
N SER A 277 7.34 0.39 -6.01
CA SER A 277 6.18 1.27 -5.87
C SER A 277 5.76 1.33 -4.40
N TYR A 278 5.25 2.49 -3.97
CA TYR A 278 4.75 2.68 -2.61
C TYR A 278 3.50 3.54 -2.61
N TYR A 279 2.45 3.04 -1.95
CA TYR A 279 1.22 3.80 -1.71
C TYR A 279 0.50 3.26 -0.48
N VAL A 280 -0.45 4.05 0.03
CA VAL A 280 -1.34 3.62 1.11
C VAL A 280 -2.77 3.85 0.68
N MET A 281 -3.66 2.92 1.02
CA MET A 281 -5.09 2.96 0.73
C MET A 281 -5.92 2.59 1.96
N ASP A 282 -7.19 2.97 1.97
CA ASP A 282 -8.14 2.50 2.98
C ASP A 282 -9.56 2.35 2.44
N ASP A 283 -10.43 1.73 3.24
CA ASP A 283 -11.81 1.39 2.91
C ASP A 283 -12.84 2.40 3.44
N ARG A 284 -12.38 3.60 3.84
CA ARG A 284 -13.21 4.56 4.60
C ARG A 284 -14.48 4.99 3.88
N GLU A 285 -14.47 4.89 2.55
CA GLU A 285 -15.57 5.29 1.67
C GLU A 285 -16.59 4.18 1.45
N ASN A 286 -16.33 2.95 1.89
CA ASN A 286 -17.32 1.87 1.85
C ASN A 286 -18.40 2.09 2.94
N ASP A 287 -19.45 2.84 2.62
CA ASP A 287 -20.60 3.10 3.50
C ASP A 287 -21.81 2.18 3.24
N GLU A 288 -21.60 1.02 2.61
CA GLU A 288 -22.63 0.06 2.25
C GLU A 288 -23.36 -0.51 3.49
N PHE A 289 -22.62 -0.84 4.53
CA PHE A 289 -23.12 -1.56 5.69
C PHE A 289 -23.38 -0.63 6.87
N ASP A 290 -24.39 -0.93 7.69
CA ASP A 290 -24.64 -0.29 9.00
C ASP A 290 -23.60 -0.70 10.08
N TYR A 291 -22.35 -0.91 9.67
CA TYR A 291 -21.21 -1.14 10.53
C TYR A 291 -20.40 0.15 10.72
N TYR A 292 -19.99 0.41 11.96
CA TYR A 292 -19.34 1.66 12.37
C TYR A 292 -18.03 1.32 13.08
N PRO A 293 -16.90 1.20 12.36
CA PRO A 293 -15.63 0.74 12.93
C PRO A 293 -15.04 1.73 13.93
N PHE A 294 -15.31 3.04 13.79
CA PHE A 294 -14.77 4.07 14.66
C PHE A 294 -15.84 4.60 15.64
N PRO A 295 -15.73 4.35 16.96
CA PRO A 295 -16.71 4.83 17.93
C PRO A 295 -16.93 6.35 17.87
N GLY A 296 -18.17 6.76 17.66
CA GLY A 296 -18.56 8.18 17.60
C GLY A 296 -18.59 8.79 16.20
N ASP A 297 -18.01 8.11 15.20
CA ASP A 297 -18.22 8.44 13.79
C ASP A 297 -19.37 7.59 13.23
N THR A 298 -20.44 8.27 12.82
CA THR A 298 -21.59 7.64 12.16
C THR A 298 -21.92 8.29 10.82
N LEU A 299 -20.98 9.07 10.28
CA LEU A 299 -21.17 9.73 9.00
C LEU A 299 -20.93 8.72 7.87
N GLY A 300 -21.60 8.91 6.74
CA GLY A 300 -21.27 8.22 5.49
C GLY A 300 -20.35 9.09 4.63
N TRP A 301 -20.17 8.66 3.38
CA TRP A 301 -19.43 9.41 2.39
C TRP A 301 -19.99 10.85 2.22
N PRO A 302 -19.16 11.87 1.95
CA PRO A 302 -17.70 11.84 1.84
C PRO A 302 -16.98 12.17 3.17
N ASN A 303 -17.68 12.21 4.31
CA ASN A 303 -17.14 12.80 5.56
C ASN A 303 -16.93 11.80 6.70
N GLY A 304 -17.46 10.59 6.59
CA GLY A 304 -17.27 9.53 7.57
C GLY A 304 -16.13 8.59 7.21
N ARG A 305 -15.80 7.73 8.16
CA ARG A 305 -14.94 6.56 7.95
C ARG A 305 -15.74 5.30 8.25
N ARG A 306 -15.97 4.51 7.19
CA ARG A 306 -16.76 3.27 7.21
C ARG A 306 -15.86 2.09 6.82
N GLY A 307 -16.37 1.11 6.07
CA GLY A 307 -15.70 -0.15 5.80
C GLY A 307 -15.44 -0.99 7.05
N LEU A 308 -14.49 -1.91 6.96
CA LEU A 308 -13.87 -2.60 8.09
C LEU A 308 -13.05 -1.64 8.98
N GLY A 309 -12.55 -0.54 8.42
CA GLY A 309 -11.71 0.44 9.13
C GLY A 309 -10.22 0.09 9.08
N VAL A 310 -9.81 -0.56 8.00
CA VAL A 310 -8.43 -1.01 7.76
C VAL A 310 -7.68 -0.04 6.84
N THR A 311 -6.37 0.06 7.05
CA THR A 311 -5.45 0.81 6.19
C THR A 311 -4.41 -0.14 5.67
N ILE A 312 -4.10 -0.05 4.39
CA ILE A 312 -3.20 -0.97 3.70
C ILE A 312 -2.05 -0.16 3.16
N GLU A 313 -0.85 -0.44 3.67
CA GLU A 313 0.41 -0.05 3.06
C GLU A 313 0.78 -1.09 2.01
N ALA A 314 0.97 -0.65 0.77
CA ALA A 314 1.17 -1.54 -0.37
C ALA A 314 2.46 -1.21 -1.11
N ARG A 315 3.21 -2.27 -1.41
CA ARG A 315 4.50 -2.20 -2.08
C ARG A 315 4.56 -3.19 -3.22
N THR A 316 5.29 -2.83 -4.27
CA THR A 316 5.54 -3.71 -5.40
C THR A 316 7.01 -3.69 -5.75
N TYR A 317 7.62 -4.86 -6.00
CA TYR A 317 9.04 -4.98 -6.29
C TYR A 317 9.31 -5.72 -7.61
N GLN A 318 10.35 -5.26 -8.32
CA GLN A 318 10.94 -5.95 -9.46
C GLN A 318 12.48 -5.86 -9.41
N TRP A 319 13.14 -6.94 -9.86
CA TRP A 319 14.58 -6.98 -10.05
C TRP A 319 14.93 -7.42 -11.47
N ASN A 320 15.85 -6.72 -12.09
CA ASN A 320 16.52 -7.07 -13.33
C ASN A 320 17.70 -8.02 -13.06
N ALA A 321 17.40 -9.09 -12.32
CA ALA A 321 18.34 -10.13 -11.97
C ALA A 321 17.83 -11.48 -12.48
N ARG A 322 18.72 -12.34 -12.94
CA ARG A 322 18.34 -13.63 -13.55
C ARG A 322 17.46 -14.53 -12.65
N LEU A 323 17.58 -14.37 -11.34
CA LEU A 323 16.79 -15.14 -10.37
C LEU A 323 15.35 -14.63 -10.21
N ALA A 324 15.08 -13.37 -10.58
CA ALA A 324 13.81 -12.68 -10.33
C ALA A 324 13.28 -11.92 -11.58
N GLU A 325 13.89 -12.10 -12.75
CA GLU A 325 13.54 -11.34 -13.96
C GLU A 325 12.14 -11.65 -14.51
N ASP A 326 11.57 -12.79 -14.11
CA ASP A 326 10.25 -13.31 -14.50
C ASP A 326 9.20 -13.19 -13.39
N ILE A 327 9.44 -12.34 -12.39
CA ILE A 327 8.66 -12.28 -11.15
C ILE A 327 8.32 -10.83 -10.78
N LEU A 328 7.12 -10.60 -10.26
CA LEU A 328 6.70 -9.32 -9.69
C LEU A 328 6.10 -9.59 -8.31
N ILE A 329 6.58 -8.92 -7.27
CA ILE A 329 6.14 -9.15 -5.88
C ILE A 329 5.24 -8.01 -5.43
N ASN A 330 4.17 -8.31 -4.69
CA ASN A 330 3.37 -7.31 -3.99
C ASN A 330 3.23 -7.68 -2.52
N ILE A 331 3.44 -6.70 -1.65
CA ILE A 331 3.27 -6.82 -0.21
C ILE A 331 2.15 -5.89 0.21
N TYR A 332 1.32 -6.35 1.13
CA TYR A 332 0.22 -5.61 1.72
C TYR A 332 0.31 -5.71 3.25
N ASP A 333 0.73 -4.63 3.90
CA ASP A 333 0.71 -4.49 5.35
C ASP A 333 -0.62 -3.89 5.77
N ILE A 334 -1.40 -4.66 6.52
CA ILE A 334 -2.81 -4.37 6.80
C ILE A 334 -2.94 -3.98 8.27
N THR A 335 -3.26 -2.72 8.54
CA THR A 335 -3.48 -2.23 9.91
C THR A 335 -4.95 -1.93 10.18
N ASN A 336 -5.51 -2.55 11.21
CA ASN A 336 -6.83 -2.20 11.72
C ASN A 336 -6.77 -0.99 12.65
N ASN A 337 -7.42 0.10 12.23
CA ASN A 337 -7.53 1.34 13.00
C ASN A 337 -8.87 1.44 13.78
N GLY A 338 -9.79 0.51 13.55
CA GLY A 338 -11.13 0.48 14.11
C GLY A 338 -11.29 -0.44 15.33
N LYS A 339 -12.51 -0.93 15.50
CA LYS A 339 -12.85 -2.01 16.45
C LYS A 339 -12.11 -3.29 16.09
N ASN A 340 -11.81 -4.12 17.08
CA ASN A 340 -11.21 -5.43 16.87
C ASN A 340 -12.02 -6.24 15.83
N LEU A 341 -11.30 -6.83 14.89
CA LEU A 341 -11.85 -7.77 13.92
C LEU A 341 -11.35 -9.16 14.30
N GLU A 342 -12.28 -10.01 14.74
CA GLU A 342 -11.95 -11.29 15.41
C GLU A 342 -11.88 -12.48 14.46
N LYS A 343 -12.33 -12.30 13.22
CA LYS A 343 -12.45 -13.37 12.24
C LYS A 343 -12.37 -12.79 10.85
N CYS A 344 -11.16 -12.79 10.32
CA CYS A 344 -10.82 -12.19 9.03
C CYS A 344 -10.23 -13.23 8.08
N VAL A 345 -10.35 -12.93 6.78
CA VAL A 345 -9.67 -13.64 5.69
C VAL A 345 -9.07 -12.59 4.78
N VAL A 346 -7.78 -12.74 4.46
CA VAL A 346 -7.07 -11.89 3.49
C VAL A 346 -6.78 -12.71 2.26
N GLY A 347 -6.86 -12.11 1.08
CA GLY A 347 -6.51 -12.82 -0.13
C GLY A 347 -6.67 -12.04 -1.42
N MET A 348 -6.80 -12.78 -2.52
CA MET A 348 -6.90 -12.22 -3.86
C MET A 348 -7.94 -12.97 -4.70
N LEU A 349 -8.70 -12.23 -5.49
CA LEU A 349 -9.38 -12.75 -6.67
C LEU A 349 -8.52 -12.49 -7.90
N VAL A 350 -8.28 -13.51 -8.74
CA VAL A 350 -7.46 -13.39 -9.93
C VAL A 350 -8.22 -13.86 -11.16
N ASP A 351 -8.10 -13.09 -12.22
CA ASP A 351 -8.68 -13.32 -13.54
C ASP A 351 -7.55 -13.24 -14.59
N PRO A 352 -6.90 -14.36 -14.92
CA PRO A 352 -5.78 -14.37 -15.86
C PRO A 352 -6.18 -14.02 -17.31
N ASP A 353 -7.25 -14.60 -17.86
CA ASP A 353 -7.61 -14.49 -19.30
C ASP A 353 -6.39 -14.68 -20.24
N MET A 354 -5.80 -15.88 -20.21
CA MET A 354 -4.44 -16.14 -20.73
C MET A 354 -4.36 -15.89 -22.24
N GLY A 355 -3.67 -14.83 -22.64
CA GLY A 355 -3.54 -14.43 -24.04
C GLY A 355 -4.88 -14.09 -24.70
N GLY A 356 -5.86 -13.62 -23.93
CA GLY A 356 -7.19 -13.20 -24.40
C GLY A 356 -8.07 -14.34 -24.93
N GLN A 357 -7.78 -15.59 -24.59
CA GLN A 357 -8.55 -16.76 -25.01
C GLN A 357 -9.57 -17.18 -23.96
N ALA A 358 -10.81 -16.70 -24.10
CA ALA A 358 -11.92 -17.13 -23.25
C ALA A 358 -12.29 -18.63 -23.33
N ASN A 359 -11.62 -19.45 -24.16
CA ASN A 359 -11.82 -20.90 -24.24
C ASN A 359 -10.49 -21.59 -24.57
N ASN A 360 -9.75 -22.03 -23.54
CA ASN A 360 -8.63 -23.01 -23.59
C ASN A 360 -7.73 -22.94 -22.33
N ASP A 361 -8.11 -22.16 -21.33
CA ASP A 361 -7.31 -22.01 -20.12
C ASP A 361 -7.63 -23.14 -19.15
N ASP A 362 -6.58 -23.63 -18.50
CA ASP A 362 -6.63 -24.63 -17.46
C ASP A 362 -5.75 -24.18 -16.30
N ALA A 363 -6.02 -24.71 -15.11
CA ALA A 363 -5.41 -24.23 -13.89
C ALA A 363 -5.29 -25.32 -12.85
N ASP A 364 -4.28 -25.21 -11.99
CA ASP A 364 -4.05 -26.16 -10.89
C ASP A 364 -3.47 -25.42 -9.68
N PHE A 365 -3.48 -26.09 -8.53
CA PHE A 365 -2.89 -25.61 -7.28
C PHE A 365 -1.89 -26.62 -6.75
N ASP A 366 -0.64 -26.20 -6.61
CA ASP A 366 0.38 -26.98 -5.93
C ASP A 366 0.36 -26.66 -4.44
N THR A 367 -0.05 -27.63 -3.62
CA THR A 367 -0.16 -27.50 -2.16
C THR A 367 1.18 -27.65 -1.44
N PHE A 368 2.28 -27.91 -2.15
CA PHE A 368 3.61 -28.03 -1.57
C PHE A 368 4.42 -26.75 -1.78
N ASP A 369 4.33 -26.17 -2.97
CA ASP A 369 4.97 -24.89 -3.29
C ASP A 369 4.06 -23.67 -3.04
N ASP A 370 2.81 -23.90 -2.62
CA ASP A 370 1.74 -22.90 -2.42
C ASP A 370 1.62 -21.91 -3.57
N ILE A 371 1.35 -22.46 -4.75
CA ILE A 371 1.19 -21.70 -5.98
C ILE A 371 -0.01 -22.18 -6.78
N THR A 372 -0.84 -21.23 -7.15
CA THR A 372 -1.80 -21.41 -8.23
C THR A 372 -1.13 -21.09 -9.54
N TYR A 373 -1.32 -21.91 -10.55
CA TYR A 373 -0.84 -21.58 -11.88
C TYR A 373 -1.86 -21.93 -12.96
N THR A 374 -1.83 -21.14 -14.01
CA THR A 374 -2.68 -21.27 -15.19
C THR A 374 -1.84 -21.40 -16.45
N TRP A 375 -2.38 -22.10 -17.43
CA TRP A 375 -1.77 -22.23 -18.75
C TRP A 375 -2.85 -22.32 -19.81
N ASN A 376 -2.48 -21.94 -21.03
CA ASN A 376 -3.32 -22.14 -22.19
C ASN A 376 -3.05 -23.50 -22.84
N LEU A 377 -4.06 -24.35 -22.96
CA LEU A 377 -3.97 -25.70 -23.56
C LEU A 377 -3.50 -25.67 -25.03
N GLY A 378 -3.78 -24.57 -25.75
CA GLY A 378 -3.33 -24.36 -27.13
C GLY A 378 -1.86 -23.93 -27.25
N GLY A 379 -1.26 -23.46 -26.15
CA GLY A 379 0.10 -22.94 -26.09
C GLY A 379 0.35 -21.73 -26.98
N ARG A 380 -0.71 -20.98 -27.35
CA ARG A 380 -0.63 -19.79 -28.20
C ARG A 380 -1.65 -18.74 -27.80
N GLU A 381 -1.24 -17.48 -27.78
CA GLU A 381 -2.10 -16.31 -27.63
C GLU A 381 -3.08 -16.15 -28.82
N LEU A 382 -4.27 -15.58 -28.58
CA LEU A 382 -5.35 -15.46 -29.55
C LEU A 382 -5.01 -14.60 -30.78
N ASP A 383 -4.50 -13.39 -30.59
CA ASP A 383 -4.44 -12.38 -31.65
C ASP A 383 -3.16 -12.49 -32.47
N THR A 384 -2.03 -12.73 -31.82
CA THR A 384 -0.72 -12.79 -32.49
C THR A 384 -0.28 -14.21 -32.86
N GLY A 385 -0.81 -15.24 -32.19
CA GLY A 385 -0.37 -16.63 -32.31
C GLY A 385 1.03 -16.91 -31.74
N LEU A 386 1.58 -15.97 -30.95
CA LEU A 386 2.83 -16.13 -30.22
C LEU A 386 2.73 -17.27 -29.19
N PRO A 387 3.82 -17.99 -28.90
CA PRO A 387 3.85 -18.95 -27.79
C PRO A 387 3.55 -18.25 -26.46
N ILE A 388 2.71 -18.88 -25.64
CA ILE A 388 2.39 -18.44 -24.27
C ILE A 388 2.89 -19.50 -23.28
N GLY A 389 3.35 -19.03 -22.13
CA GLY A 389 3.83 -19.85 -21.02
C GLY A 389 2.77 -20.04 -19.94
N TYR A 390 3.26 -20.23 -18.73
CA TYR A 390 2.50 -20.35 -17.49
C TYR A 390 2.52 -19.02 -16.76
N PHE A 391 1.40 -18.68 -16.15
CA PHE A 391 1.29 -17.62 -15.14
C PHE A 391 0.93 -18.26 -13.81
N GLY A 392 1.42 -17.69 -12.73
CA GLY A 392 1.14 -18.18 -11.40
C GLY A 392 1.01 -17.07 -10.39
N PHE A 393 0.11 -17.32 -9.46
CA PHE A 393 -0.10 -16.56 -8.26
C PHE A 393 0.56 -17.34 -7.12
N ALA A 394 1.77 -16.91 -6.79
CA ALA A 394 2.74 -17.57 -5.93
C ALA A 394 2.68 -16.97 -4.54
N PHE A 395 2.23 -17.75 -3.56
CA PHE A 395 2.08 -17.29 -2.19
C PHE A 395 3.41 -17.18 -1.46
N LEU A 396 3.71 -16.03 -0.84
CA LEU A 396 4.97 -15.83 -0.12
C LEU A 396 4.75 -15.76 1.39
N GLU A 397 3.76 -14.99 1.83
CA GLU A 397 3.43 -14.83 3.24
C GLU A 397 1.93 -14.66 3.49
N SER A 398 1.41 -15.32 4.52
CA SER A 398 0.07 -15.07 5.09
C SER A 398 0.15 -14.15 6.30
N PRO A 399 -0.98 -13.49 6.62
CA PRO A 399 -1.16 -12.99 7.97
C PRO A 399 -1.10 -14.14 8.98
N GLY A 400 -0.44 -13.92 10.11
CA GLY A 400 -0.17 -14.98 11.10
C GLY A 400 -1.09 -15.02 12.32
N LEU A 401 -0.78 -15.94 13.23
CA LEU A 401 -1.43 -16.13 14.53
C LEU A 401 -0.42 -16.26 15.68
N ALA A 402 0.35 -15.20 15.91
CA ALA A 402 1.45 -15.09 16.88
C ALA A 402 1.16 -15.45 18.36
N PHE A 403 -0.07 -15.81 18.75
CA PHE A 403 -0.43 -16.03 20.17
C PHE A 403 -1.35 -17.23 20.40
N ASP A 404 -1.37 -18.21 19.49
CA ASP A 404 -2.26 -19.38 19.54
C ASP A 404 -1.63 -20.66 20.13
N SER A 405 -0.32 -20.63 20.38
CA SER A 405 0.56 -21.69 20.88
C SER A 405 0.70 -22.91 19.97
N THR A 406 0.63 -22.67 18.66
CA THR A 406 0.82 -23.63 17.59
C THR A 406 1.91 -23.11 16.66
N ASP A 407 2.60 -24.03 16.00
CA ASP A 407 3.47 -23.78 14.86
C ASP A 407 2.56 -23.91 13.62
N ASN A 408 2.06 -22.82 13.05
CA ASN A 408 1.02 -22.89 12.01
C ASN A 408 1.54 -23.23 10.61
N ASP A 409 2.77 -22.88 10.29
CA ASP A 409 3.41 -23.14 9.00
C ASP A 409 4.47 -24.26 9.03
N GLU A 410 4.66 -24.91 10.19
CA GLU A 410 5.49 -26.10 10.42
C GLU A 410 7.00 -25.86 10.20
N ASP A 411 7.46 -24.64 10.44
CA ASP A 411 8.85 -24.20 10.25
C ASP A 411 9.74 -24.58 11.46
N GLY A 412 9.12 -24.82 12.62
CA GLY A 412 9.74 -25.21 13.88
C GLY A 412 9.69 -24.16 14.98
N MET A 413 9.17 -22.97 14.69
CA MET A 413 8.92 -21.85 15.60
C MET A 413 7.44 -21.83 16.01
N ILE A 414 7.12 -21.11 17.09
CA ILE A 414 5.76 -21.06 17.67
C ILE A 414 5.54 -19.64 18.17
N ASP A 415 4.38 -19.05 17.89
CA ASP A 415 3.96 -17.76 18.45
C ASP A 415 4.91 -16.61 18.07
N GLU A 416 5.48 -16.64 16.86
CA GLU A 416 6.41 -15.63 16.32
C GLU A 416 5.67 -14.42 15.72
N SER A 417 6.27 -13.23 15.86
CA SER A 417 5.64 -11.97 15.49
C SER A 417 6.66 -10.89 15.14
N GLN A 418 6.55 -10.41 13.90
CA GLN A 418 7.22 -9.21 13.38
C GLN A 418 6.88 -7.85 14.08
N LEU A 419 6.30 -7.84 15.28
CA LEU A 419 5.69 -6.67 15.94
C LEU A 419 5.76 -6.67 17.48
N ASN A 420 6.42 -7.65 18.10
CA ASN A 420 6.37 -7.88 19.55
C ASN A 420 7.58 -7.25 20.30
N GLY A 421 8.59 -6.76 19.56
CA GLY A 421 9.85 -6.20 20.01
C GLY A 421 10.89 -7.25 20.42
N GLU A 422 10.72 -8.49 19.99
CA GLU A 422 11.62 -9.62 20.16
C GLU A 422 12.14 -10.06 18.78
N ASP A 423 13.32 -10.66 18.74
CA ASP A 423 13.92 -11.30 17.56
C ASP A 423 13.64 -12.80 17.77
N ASP A 424 12.53 -13.28 17.22
CA ASP A 424 11.95 -14.58 17.57
C ASP A 424 12.78 -15.77 17.05
N ASP A 425 13.53 -15.57 15.95
CA ASP A 425 14.33 -16.60 15.29
C ASP A 425 15.85 -16.57 15.63
N ASP A 426 16.29 -15.54 16.38
CA ASP A 426 17.66 -15.27 16.84
C ASP A 426 18.65 -15.06 15.66
N ASP A 427 18.21 -14.52 14.52
CA ASP A 427 19.05 -14.30 13.34
C ASP A 427 19.63 -12.87 13.20
N TRP A 428 19.09 -11.90 13.94
CA TRP A 428 19.63 -10.54 14.02
C TRP A 428 21.05 -10.52 14.61
N THR A 429 21.99 -9.88 13.91
CA THR A 429 23.39 -9.84 14.31
C THR A 429 23.88 -8.41 14.60
N PRO A 430 24.40 -8.12 15.82
CA PRO A 430 24.96 -6.81 16.14
C PRO A 430 26.29 -6.57 15.41
N TRP A 431 26.76 -5.32 15.40
CA TRP A 431 28.10 -5.00 14.89
C TRP A 431 29.23 -5.77 15.60
N GLU A 432 30.33 -6.01 14.89
CA GLU A 432 31.49 -6.76 15.40
C GLU A 432 32.65 -5.87 15.86
N ASP A 433 32.95 -5.88 17.16
CA ASP A 433 34.18 -5.28 17.74
C ASP A 433 35.40 -6.20 17.52
N LEU A 434 36.05 -6.07 16.36
CA LEU A 434 37.16 -6.92 15.96
C LEU A 434 38.40 -6.72 16.84
N ASN A 435 38.57 -5.54 17.43
CA ASN A 435 39.77 -5.18 18.19
C ASN A 435 39.57 -5.11 19.71
N GLY A 436 38.33 -5.24 20.18
CA GLY A 436 37.96 -5.35 21.59
C GLY A 436 37.98 -4.02 22.36
N ASN A 437 37.82 -2.89 21.67
CA ASN A 437 37.88 -1.56 22.29
C ASN A 437 36.49 -1.02 22.71
N GLY A 438 35.40 -1.69 22.31
CA GLY A 438 34.02 -1.30 22.55
C GLY A 438 33.56 -0.07 21.76
N VAL A 439 34.18 0.23 20.63
CA VAL A 439 33.89 1.35 19.72
C VAL A 439 33.95 0.84 18.30
N PHE A 440 32.89 1.06 17.53
CA PHE A 440 32.89 0.79 16.10
C PHE A 440 33.97 1.60 15.40
N ASP A 441 34.90 0.90 14.74
CA ASP A 441 35.99 1.50 13.98
C ASP A 441 35.71 1.44 12.47
N ASN A 442 35.64 2.61 11.86
CA ASN A 442 35.53 2.78 10.42
C ASN A 442 36.54 3.83 9.93
N GLU A 443 37.49 3.38 9.09
CA GLU A 443 38.50 4.25 8.48
C GLU A 443 37.96 5.04 7.27
N ASP A 444 36.85 4.64 6.68
CA ASP A 444 36.23 5.31 5.51
C ASP A 444 35.42 6.53 5.94
N VAL A 445 36.13 7.62 6.20
CA VAL A 445 35.54 8.88 6.66
C VAL A 445 34.63 9.52 5.61
N ASN A 446 34.82 9.18 4.33
CA ASN A 446 34.11 9.80 3.22
C ASN A 446 33.16 8.85 2.47
N HIS A 447 33.04 7.60 2.93
CA HIS A 447 32.10 6.59 2.45
C HIS A 447 32.22 6.26 0.95
N ASN A 448 33.44 6.31 0.40
CA ASN A 448 33.69 5.99 -1.01
C ASN A 448 34.29 4.59 -1.23
N LEU A 449 34.51 3.83 -0.15
CA LEU A 449 35.09 2.49 -0.13
C LEU A 449 36.51 2.43 -0.74
N ILE A 450 37.24 3.54 -0.72
CA ILE A 450 38.61 3.68 -1.23
C ILE A 450 39.48 4.27 -0.13
N LEU A 451 40.59 3.59 0.18
CA LEU A 451 41.58 4.11 1.14
C LEU A 451 42.21 5.43 0.65
N ASP A 452 41.80 6.55 1.25
CA ASP A 452 42.31 7.89 0.98
C ASP A 452 43.43 8.32 1.94
N TYR A 453 44.09 9.42 1.60
CA TYR A 453 45.18 9.95 2.42
C TYR A 453 44.64 10.44 3.78
N GLY A 454 45.02 9.72 4.84
CA GLY A 454 44.66 10.05 6.22
C GLY A 454 43.67 9.08 6.86
N GLU A 455 43.12 8.15 6.08
CA GLU A 455 42.18 7.12 6.54
C GLU A 455 42.88 5.88 7.09
N ASP A 456 44.08 5.54 6.60
CA ASP A 456 44.92 4.45 7.13
C ASP A 456 45.46 4.79 8.54
N LEU A 457 44.61 4.70 9.57
CA LEU A 457 44.90 5.13 10.94
C LEU A 457 45.95 4.23 11.57
N ASN A 458 45.94 2.94 11.23
CA ASN A 458 46.86 1.95 11.79
C ASN A 458 48.11 1.67 10.91
N ASN A 459 48.20 2.29 9.72
CA ASN A 459 49.30 2.18 8.75
C ASN A 459 49.51 0.76 8.20
N ASN A 460 48.44 -0.03 8.05
CA ASN A 460 48.50 -1.38 7.48
C ASN A 460 48.31 -1.38 5.95
N GLY A 461 47.90 -0.25 5.37
CA GLY A 461 47.69 -0.07 3.93
C GLY A 461 46.42 -0.74 3.38
N VAL A 462 45.45 -1.06 4.23
CA VAL A 462 44.08 -1.44 3.87
C VAL A 462 43.11 -0.46 4.54
N LEU A 463 41.89 -0.38 3.99
CA LEU A 463 40.79 0.34 4.62
C LEU A 463 40.14 -0.61 5.61
N ASP A 464 40.29 -0.34 6.91
CA ASP A 464 39.67 -1.15 7.96
C ASP A 464 38.28 -0.59 8.29
N ILE A 465 37.27 -1.43 8.08
CA ILE A 465 35.88 -1.18 8.44
C ILE A 465 35.41 -2.38 9.26
N GLU A 466 34.98 -2.16 10.49
CA GLU A 466 34.34 -3.20 11.28
C GLU A 466 32.95 -3.54 10.69
N PRO A 467 32.54 -4.81 10.68
CA PRO A 467 31.21 -5.19 10.20
C PRO A 467 30.11 -4.55 11.06
N ILE A 468 29.22 -3.78 10.43
CA ILE A 468 28.03 -3.23 11.10
C ILE A 468 26.91 -4.28 11.23
N ASN A 469 26.90 -5.28 10.34
CA ASN A 469 25.86 -6.31 10.26
C ASN A 469 24.45 -5.69 10.19
N ASP A 470 23.55 -6.05 11.10
CA ASP A 470 22.14 -5.63 11.09
C ASP A 470 21.90 -4.38 11.95
N ASP A 471 22.89 -3.94 12.74
CA ASP A 471 22.82 -2.77 13.63
C ASP A 471 22.95 -1.43 12.86
N LYS A 472 22.01 -1.21 11.94
CA LYS A 472 21.97 -0.13 10.94
C LYS A 472 20.99 1.00 11.29
N GLY A 473 20.35 0.93 12.44
CA GLY A 473 19.34 1.89 12.89
C GLY A 473 18.09 2.00 12.00
N HIS A 474 17.27 3.01 12.29
CA HIS A 474 15.90 3.12 11.76
C HIS A 474 15.81 3.38 10.24
N ASP A 475 16.87 3.91 9.63
CA ASP A 475 16.92 4.12 8.19
C ASP A 475 17.52 2.94 7.42
N GLY A 476 17.97 1.88 8.13
CA GLY A 476 18.45 0.62 7.59
C GLY A 476 19.73 0.74 6.76
N LEU A 477 20.48 1.83 6.88
CA LEU A 477 21.68 2.12 6.11
C LEU A 477 22.93 2.02 6.98
N GLY A 478 23.95 1.32 6.49
CA GLY A 478 25.29 1.32 7.07
C GLY A 478 26.30 2.07 6.21
N PRO A 479 27.55 2.24 6.70
CA PRO A 479 28.61 2.95 5.98
C PRO A 479 28.99 2.40 4.60
N GLU A 480 28.61 1.16 4.28
CA GLU A 480 28.84 0.52 2.98
C GLU A 480 27.66 0.70 2.01
N ASP A 481 26.54 1.24 2.48
CA ASP A 481 25.32 1.41 1.68
C ASP A 481 25.30 2.74 0.91
N PHE A 482 24.66 2.72 -0.26
CA PHE A 482 24.46 3.92 -1.07
C PHE A 482 23.51 4.90 -0.36
N GLU A 483 23.78 6.20 -0.47
CA GLU A 483 23.04 7.29 0.21
C GLU A 483 23.16 7.34 1.75
N TYR A 484 24.06 6.53 2.35
CA TYR A 484 24.42 6.68 3.76
C TYR A 484 25.03 8.07 4.02
N ASN A 485 24.47 8.80 4.98
CA ASN A 485 24.86 10.18 5.33
C ASN A 485 25.35 10.30 6.78
N GLY A 486 25.70 9.18 7.39
CA GLY A 486 26.17 9.07 8.77
C GLY A 486 25.13 8.46 9.70
N PRO A 487 25.53 8.17 10.96
CA PRO A 487 24.72 7.34 11.83
C PRO A 487 23.38 7.96 12.20
N ASP A 488 22.34 7.14 12.26
CA ASP A 488 21.01 7.55 12.69
C ASP A 488 20.65 7.02 14.10
N GLU A 489 19.36 7.04 14.47
CA GLU A 489 18.93 6.56 15.79
C GLU A 489 18.71 5.05 15.73
N GLY A 490 19.29 4.32 16.68
CA GLY A 490 19.33 2.86 16.68
C GLY A 490 20.74 2.35 16.35
N GLU A 491 21.39 2.95 15.35
CA GLU A 491 22.66 2.46 14.81
C GLU A 491 23.81 2.33 15.85
N LEU A 492 24.53 1.21 15.76
CA LEU A 492 25.69 0.80 16.57
C LEU A 492 25.42 0.70 18.09
N ASN A 493 24.18 0.37 18.49
CA ASN A 493 23.82 0.31 19.90
C ASN A 493 23.86 -1.12 20.49
N GLY A 494 24.01 -2.15 19.64
CA GLY A 494 24.09 -3.56 19.97
C GLY A 494 22.77 -4.21 20.40
N VAL A 495 21.62 -3.60 20.08
CA VAL A 495 20.28 -4.15 20.27
C VAL A 495 19.44 -3.94 19.00
N PRO A 496 18.52 -4.85 18.68
CA PRO A 496 17.68 -4.69 17.50
C PRO A 496 16.73 -3.50 17.63
N ASP A 497 16.63 -2.71 16.57
CA ASP A 497 15.74 -1.57 16.44
C ASP A 497 14.89 -1.62 15.18
N VAL A 498 13.61 -1.24 15.31
CA VAL A 498 12.63 -1.28 14.22
C VAL A 498 13.15 -0.55 12.98
N GLY A 499 13.19 -1.23 11.83
CA GLY A 499 13.73 -0.72 10.56
C GLY A 499 15.10 -1.27 10.17
N GLU A 500 15.78 -1.96 11.08
CA GLU A 500 17.00 -2.72 10.82
C GLU A 500 16.73 -4.00 10.03
N PRO A 501 17.69 -4.53 9.25
CA PRO A 501 17.55 -5.86 8.64
C PRO A 501 17.26 -6.92 9.71
N ASN A 502 16.57 -8.02 9.34
CA ASN A 502 16.38 -9.15 10.24
C ASN A 502 15.76 -8.77 11.60
N PHE A 503 14.80 -7.83 11.60
CA PHE A 503 14.04 -7.53 12.81
C PHE A 503 12.64 -7.00 12.49
N GLU A 504 11.61 -7.59 13.08
CA GLU A 504 10.23 -7.10 12.98
C GLU A 504 9.73 -7.10 11.53
N PHE A 505 9.05 -6.03 11.07
CA PHE A 505 8.48 -5.98 9.71
C PHE A 505 9.53 -6.04 8.58
N THR A 506 10.82 -5.93 8.90
CA THR A 506 11.94 -6.09 7.96
C THR A 506 12.56 -7.49 8.00
N ASP A 507 12.04 -8.40 8.82
CA ASP A 507 12.36 -9.82 8.85
C ASP A 507 11.18 -10.62 8.28
N ASN A 508 11.31 -11.12 7.06
CA ASN A 508 10.20 -11.79 6.38
C ASN A 508 9.91 -13.21 6.83
N ASP A 509 10.84 -13.90 7.50
CA ASP A 509 10.67 -15.28 7.97
C ASP A 509 10.28 -15.41 9.45
N GLU A 510 9.98 -14.30 10.12
CA GLU A 510 9.57 -14.24 11.54
C GLU A 510 8.04 -14.33 11.82
N SER A 511 7.24 -14.81 10.87
CA SER A 511 5.78 -14.69 10.91
C SER A 511 5.09 -16.04 11.02
N ASP A 512 4.28 -16.26 12.08
CA ASP A 512 3.59 -17.55 12.35
C ASP A 512 2.42 -17.73 11.39
N GLN A 513 2.73 -18.09 10.16
CA GLN A 513 1.80 -17.99 9.04
C GLN A 513 0.65 -18.97 9.17
N VAL A 514 -0.59 -18.47 9.11
CA VAL A 514 -1.77 -19.35 9.12
C VAL A 514 -1.91 -20.19 7.83
N GLY A 515 -1.19 -19.80 6.78
CA GLY A 515 -1.20 -20.41 5.47
C GLY A 515 -2.43 -20.11 4.63
N LEU A 516 -2.39 -20.63 3.40
CA LEU A 516 -3.49 -20.55 2.46
C LEU A 516 -4.48 -21.71 2.67
N THR A 517 -5.68 -21.39 3.16
CA THR A 517 -6.64 -22.43 3.59
C THR A 517 -7.91 -22.49 2.77
N SER A 518 -8.06 -21.62 1.76
CA SER A 518 -9.18 -21.66 0.82
C SER A 518 -8.72 -21.38 -0.61
N ALA A 519 -9.28 -22.13 -1.57
CA ALA A 519 -9.01 -22.00 -2.99
C ALA A 519 -10.28 -22.35 -3.78
N TYR A 520 -10.79 -21.40 -4.56
CA TYR A 520 -12.04 -21.58 -5.29
C TYR A 520 -11.91 -21.20 -6.77
N PHE A 521 -11.97 -22.20 -7.65
CA PHE A 521 -11.89 -22.04 -9.09
C PHE A 521 -13.28 -21.99 -9.70
N LYS A 522 -13.50 -21.03 -10.60
CA LYS A 522 -14.80 -20.74 -11.21
C LYS A 522 -14.65 -20.18 -12.63
N PRO A 523 -15.73 -20.13 -13.43
CA PRO A 523 -15.72 -19.32 -14.64
C PRO A 523 -15.64 -17.87 -14.21
N HIS A 524 -15.07 -17.02 -15.07
CA HIS A 524 -15.31 -15.58 -14.98
C HIS A 524 -16.83 -15.30 -14.97
N SER A 525 -17.40 -15.12 -13.78
CA SER A 525 -18.81 -14.86 -13.53
C SER A 525 -18.94 -14.10 -12.21
N GLY A 526 -19.80 -13.07 -12.20
CA GLY A 526 -19.85 -12.04 -11.16
C GLY A 526 -20.60 -12.47 -9.89
N TRP A 527 -19.85 -12.66 -8.81
CA TRP A 527 -20.35 -13.07 -7.49
C TRP A 527 -19.61 -12.39 -6.33
N MET A 528 -18.90 -11.31 -6.61
CA MET A 528 -18.16 -10.57 -5.59
C MET A 528 -18.98 -9.41 -5.03
N ASP A 529 -20.00 -8.95 -5.78
CA ASP A 529 -20.84 -7.81 -5.40
C ASP A 529 -21.84 -8.12 -4.26
N ASN A 530 -21.64 -9.25 -3.59
CA ASN A 530 -22.45 -9.74 -2.50
C ASN A 530 -21.52 -10.42 -1.49
N ASP A 531 -20.95 -9.60 -0.61
CA ASP A 531 -20.00 -9.97 0.43
C ASP A 531 -20.39 -11.22 1.20
N GLN A 532 -21.66 -11.32 1.62
CA GLN A 532 -22.13 -12.45 2.41
C GLN A 532 -22.08 -13.76 1.63
N GLN A 533 -22.49 -13.73 0.36
CA GLN A 533 -22.41 -14.93 -0.48
C GLN A 533 -20.95 -15.29 -0.77
N TYR A 534 -20.11 -14.30 -1.05
CA TYR A 534 -18.70 -14.53 -1.33
C TYR A 534 -17.98 -15.15 -0.13
N TRP A 535 -18.21 -14.59 1.07
CA TRP A 535 -17.72 -15.11 2.34
C TRP A 535 -18.15 -16.56 2.60
N ASP A 536 -19.44 -16.87 2.43
CA ASP A 536 -20.01 -18.18 2.76
C ASP A 536 -19.62 -19.28 1.76
N GLU A 537 -19.45 -18.94 0.47
CA GLU A 537 -19.24 -19.91 -0.60
C GLU A 537 -17.76 -20.10 -0.99
N GLN A 538 -16.93 -19.07 -0.86
CA GLN A 538 -15.58 -19.06 -1.46
C GLN A 538 -14.47 -18.78 -0.44
N LEU A 539 -14.72 -17.94 0.58
CA LEU A 539 -13.66 -17.50 1.50
C LEU A 539 -13.49 -18.35 2.76
N GLN A 540 -14.46 -19.21 3.11
CA GLN A 540 -14.34 -20.00 4.34
C GLN A 540 -13.11 -20.93 4.28
N PRO A 541 -12.19 -20.87 5.27
CA PRO A 541 -11.14 -21.86 5.45
C PRO A 541 -11.65 -23.30 5.34
N GLY A 542 -10.91 -24.15 4.61
CA GLY A 542 -11.29 -25.50 4.24
C GLY A 542 -12.14 -25.59 2.96
N THR A 543 -12.46 -24.47 2.33
CA THR A 543 -13.14 -24.44 1.02
C THR A 543 -12.14 -24.64 -0.10
N PHE A 544 -12.11 -25.86 -0.63
CA PHE A 544 -11.31 -26.22 -1.80
C PHE A 544 -12.23 -26.68 -2.93
N HIS A 545 -12.37 -25.84 -3.94
CA HIS A 545 -13.18 -26.13 -5.12
C HIS A 545 -12.31 -26.09 -6.38
N PHE A 546 -11.87 -27.27 -6.77
CA PHE A 546 -11.20 -27.50 -8.05
C PHE A 546 -12.17 -28.16 -8.99
N THR A 547 -12.30 -27.59 -10.18
CA THR A 547 -13.14 -28.20 -11.20
C THR A 547 -12.26 -28.57 -12.37
N SER A 548 -12.26 -29.84 -12.77
CA SER A 548 -11.47 -30.33 -13.90
C SER A 548 -12.18 -30.07 -15.24
N ASP A 549 -11.41 -30.03 -16.33
CA ASP A 549 -11.87 -29.97 -17.73
C ASP A 549 -12.47 -28.62 -18.17
N TRP A 550 -11.89 -27.51 -17.71
CA TRP A 550 -12.31 -26.18 -18.13
C TRP A 550 -11.72 -25.90 -19.51
N GLN A 551 -12.60 -25.53 -20.44
CA GLN A 551 -12.23 -24.94 -21.72
C GLN A 551 -12.91 -23.58 -21.81
N THR A 552 -12.91 -22.84 -20.69
CA THR A 552 -13.46 -21.49 -20.59
C THR A 552 -12.47 -20.63 -19.81
N ASP A 553 -12.70 -19.33 -19.83
CA ASP A 553 -12.02 -18.35 -18.97
C ASP A 553 -12.13 -18.76 -17.49
N VAL A 554 -10.98 -18.93 -16.83
CA VAL A 554 -10.85 -19.42 -15.46
C VAL A 554 -10.47 -18.27 -14.55
N ALA A 555 -11.29 -18.03 -13.53
CA ALA A 555 -10.96 -17.14 -12.43
C ALA A 555 -10.84 -17.95 -11.14
N PHE A 556 -10.04 -17.46 -10.21
CA PHE A 556 -9.86 -18.13 -8.93
C PHE A 556 -9.76 -17.14 -7.77
N THR A 557 -10.21 -17.59 -6.61
CA THR A 557 -10.07 -16.90 -5.34
C THR A 557 -9.22 -17.71 -4.40
N TYR A 558 -8.35 -17.03 -3.67
CA TYR A 558 -7.54 -17.57 -2.60
C TYR A 558 -7.72 -16.74 -1.37
N GLY A 559 -7.77 -17.39 -0.21
CA GLY A 559 -7.89 -16.74 1.09
C GLY A 559 -7.09 -17.46 2.17
N SER A 560 -6.51 -16.68 3.07
CA SER A 560 -5.82 -17.14 4.27
C SER A 560 -6.72 -18.02 5.16
N GLY A 561 -6.12 -18.67 6.15
CA GLY A 561 -6.81 -19.07 7.38
C GLY A 561 -7.54 -17.91 8.06
N PHE A 562 -8.32 -18.25 9.09
CA PHE A 562 -8.92 -17.19 9.91
C PHE A 562 -7.84 -16.52 10.73
N VAL A 563 -7.72 -15.21 10.56
CA VAL A 563 -6.81 -14.35 11.32
C VAL A 563 -7.58 -13.26 12.05
N ARG A 564 -6.89 -12.53 12.90
CA ARG A 564 -7.47 -11.48 13.75
C ARG A 564 -6.70 -10.20 13.52
N PHE A 565 -7.43 -9.09 13.43
CA PHE A 565 -6.85 -7.76 13.51
C PHE A 565 -7.36 -7.12 14.78
N ALA A 566 -6.79 -7.53 15.91
CA ALA A 566 -7.32 -7.24 17.24
C ALA A 566 -6.19 -6.92 18.21
N VAL A 567 -6.54 -6.15 19.25
CA VAL A 567 -5.66 -5.98 20.40
C VAL A 567 -6.37 -6.51 21.63
N ASP A 568 -5.67 -7.33 22.40
CA ASP A 568 -6.15 -7.91 23.65
C ASP A 568 -5.24 -7.56 24.83
N THR A 569 -5.76 -7.73 26.03
CA THR A 569 -4.96 -7.67 27.24
C THR A 569 -5.24 -8.89 28.11
N ILE A 570 -4.32 -9.84 28.11
CA ILE A 570 -4.43 -11.09 28.86
C ILE A 570 -3.41 -11.07 29.99
N ASN A 571 -3.88 -11.19 31.24
CA ASN A 571 -3.03 -11.19 32.44
C ASN A 571 -2.08 -9.98 32.60
N GLY A 572 -2.36 -8.86 31.91
CA GLY A 572 -1.55 -7.65 31.94
C GLY A 572 -0.49 -7.54 30.83
N MET A 573 -0.41 -8.53 29.94
CA MET A 573 0.33 -8.44 28.67
C MET A 573 -0.61 -7.93 27.59
N VAL A 574 -0.11 -7.06 26.72
CA VAL A 574 -0.82 -6.61 25.52
C VAL A 574 -0.44 -7.55 24.39
N LEU A 575 -1.43 -8.13 23.73
CA LEU A 575 -1.25 -8.93 22.52
C LEU A 575 -1.82 -8.09 21.39
N ASP A 576 -0.97 -7.61 20.50
CA ASP A 576 -1.38 -6.70 19.43
C ASP A 576 -1.19 -7.36 18.07
N GLU A 577 -2.29 -7.83 17.49
CA GLU A 577 -2.35 -8.43 16.15
C GLU A 577 -2.96 -7.42 15.15
N ARG A 578 -2.96 -6.11 15.47
CA ARG A 578 -3.65 -5.12 14.63
C ARG A 578 -3.02 -4.91 13.27
N THR A 579 -1.74 -5.22 13.11
CA THR A 579 -1.03 -5.17 11.84
C THR A 579 -0.60 -6.57 11.48
N GLN A 580 -0.85 -6.97 10.24
CA GLN A 580 -0.38 -8.24 9.70
C GLN A 580 -0.06 -8.07 8.21
N ARG A 581 0.87 -8.89 7.71
CA ARG A 581 1.35 -8.86 6.34
C ARG A 581 0.66 -9.89 5.46
N TYR A 582 0.54 -9.59 4.18
CA TYR A 582 0.19 -10.54 3.13
C TYR A 582 1.07 -10.28 1.92
N ALA A 583 1.84 -11.29 1.48
CA ALA A 583 2.78 -11.15 0.37
C ALA A 583 2.52 -12.18 -0.73
N ILE A 584 2.60 -11.70 -1.98
CA ILE A 584 2.36 -12.52 -3.17
C ILE A 584 3.33 -12.18 -4.30
N ALA A 585 3.77 -13.20 -5.04
CA ALA A 585 4.44 -13.06 -6.31
C ALA A 585 3.51 -13.40 -7.49
N LEU A 586 3.56 -12.58 -8.54
CA LEU A 586 3.15 -12.94 -9.89
C LEU A 586 4.36 -13.57 -10.59
N ALA A 587 4.32 -14.88 -10.79
CA ALA A 587 5.40 -15.65 -11.39
C ALA A 587 5.06 -16.07 -12.82
N PHE A 588 6.03 -16.00 -13.72
CA PHE A 588 5.88 -16.44 -15.10
C PHE A 588 6.92 -17.51 -15.42
N GLY A 589 6.56 -18.46 -16.29
CA GLY A 589 7.47 -19.52 -16.70
C GLY A 589 7.15 -20.06 -18.08
N ASN A 590 8.16 -20.60 -18.76
CA ASN A 590 7.97 -21.20 -20.09
C ASN A 590 7.18 -22.52 -20.04
N ASP A 591 7.27 -23.24 -18.92
CA ASP A 591 6.58 -24.49 -18.64
C ASP A 591 6.38 -24.70 -17.13
N ASN A 592 5.68 -25.78 -16.76
CA ASN A 592 5.39 -26.10 -15.36
C ASN A 592 6.65 -26.26 -14.49
N PRO A 593 7.71 -27.00 -14.89
CA PRO A 593 8.97 -27.01 -14.15
C PRO A 593 9.61 -25.62 -13.97
N ASP A 594 9.50 -24.74 -14.97
CA ASP A 594 10.04 -23.38 -14.92
C ASP A 594 9.35 -22.52 -13.87
N ILE A 595 8.01 -22.52 -13.85
CA ILE A 595 7.25 -21.69 -12.90
C ILE A 595 7.39 -22.17 -11.45
N LEU A 596 7.44 -23.49 -11.21
CA LEU A 596 7.70 -24.04 -9.87
C LEU A 596 9.12 -23.72 -9.39
N ARG A 597 10.10 -23.69 -10.32
CA ARG A 597 11.46 -23.23 -9.98
C ARG A 597 11.45 -21.75 -9.62
N ASN A 598 10.71 -20.92 -10.36
CA ASN A 598 10.59 -19.50 -10.08
C ASN A 598 9.93 -19.26 -8.71
N LYS A 599 8.85 -20.00 -8.35
CA LYS A 599 8.26 -19.98 -7.00
C LYS A 599 9.29 -20.26 -5.90
N ARG A 600 9.98 -21.40 -5.98
CA ARG A 600 10.97 -21.77 -4.95
C ARG A 600 12.14 -20.79 -4.87
N THR A 601 12.52 -20.20 -6.00
CA THR A 601 13.58 -19.19 -6.03
C THR A 601 13.13 -17.90 -5.35
N ILE A 602 11.88 -17.46 -5.58
CA ILE A 602 11.38 -16.25 -4.96
C ILE A 602 11.08 -16.42 -3.48
N GLN A 603 10.65 -17.61 -3.03
CA GLN A 603 10.50 -17.90 -1.61
C GLN A 603 11.83 -17.67 -0.87
N VAL A 604 12.92 -18.30 -1.35
CA VAL A 604 14.26 -18.08 -0.78
C VAL A 604 14.71 -16.61 -0.83
N ILE A 605 14.30 -15.86 -1.85
CA ILE A 605 14.61 -14.43 -1.92
C ILE A 605 13.81 -13.62 -0.90
N TYR A 606 12.56 -14.01 -0.65
CA TYR A 606 11.65 -13.39 0.30
C TYR A 606 12.12 -13.64 1.74
N ASP A 607 12.34 -14.92 2.11
CA ASP A 607 12.88 -15.41 3.40
C ASP A 607 14.37 -15.01 3.63
N ASN A 608 14.91 -14.08 2.83
CA ASN A 608 16.26 -13.53 3.02
C ASN A 608 16.18 -12.00 2.84
N ASP A 609 15.01 -11.39 3.09
CA ASP A 609 14.75 -9.95 2.99
C ASP A 609 15.15 -9.28 1.69
N TYR A 610 15.04 -10.01 0.59
CA TYR A 610 15.51 -9.59 -0.73
C TYR A 610 17.02 -9.31 -0.79
N ASN A 611 17.78 -9.81 0.17
CA ASN A 611 19.24 -9.73 0.24
C ASN A 611 19.89 -10.83 -0.62
N PHE A 612 19.73 -10.71 -1.94
CA PHE A 612 20.38 -11.57 -2.92
C PHE A 612 21.27 -10.76 -3.87
N ALA A 613 22.18 -11.45 -4.58
CA ALA A 613 23.24 -10.82 -5.37
C ALA A 613 22.72 -9.71 -6.31
N LYS A 614 23.01 -8.45 -5.96
CA LYS A 614 22.75 -7.27 -6.80
C LYS A 614 23.88 -7.07 -7.83
N ALA A 615 23.53 -6.49 -8.98
CA ALA A 615 24.54 -6.04 -9.93
C ALA A 615 25.37 -4.90 -9.30
N PRO A 616 26.69 -4.81 -9.55
CA PRO A 616 27.49 -3.72 -9.04
C PRO A 616 26.96 -2.38 -9.57
N MET A 617 27.03 -1.34 -8.73
CA MET A 617 26.63 0.01 -9.11
C MET A 617 27.31 0.45 -10.41
N GLN A 618 26.58 1.19 -11.25
CA GLN A 618 27.21 1.82 -12.40
C GLN A 618 28.20 2.88 -11.90
N PRO A 619 29.41 2.99 -12.48
CA PRO A 619 30.33 4.06 -12.11
C PRO A 619 29.67 5.42 -12.39
N THR A 620 29.64 6.28 -11.38
CA THR A 620 29.24 7.68 -11.48
C THR A 620 30.27 8.51 -12.24
#